data_AF-A0A350TID7-F1
#
_entry.id   AF-A0A350TID7-F1
#
_cell.length_a   1.000
_cell.length_b   1.000
_cell.length_c   1.000
_cell.angle_alpha   90.00
_cell.angle_beta   90.00
_cell.angle_gamma   90.00
#
_symmetry.space_group_name_H-M   'P 1'
#
loop_
_entity.id
_entity.type
_entity.pdbx_description
1 polymer ?
#
loop_
_entity_poly.entity_id
_entity_poly.type
_entity_poly.pdbx_seq_one_letter_code
_entity_poly.pdbx_strand_id
1 'polypeptide(L)'
;MYNRYIRSDSGAYTRVPMDDAPPPQEPPRHHAPPPPPPPPQGAPERGFFNDLLEKLHLGDLDAGDLLLLFLLFYLSRQKADEELLIAIGLLLIL
;
A
#
# COMPACT_ATOMS: atom_id res chain seq x y z
N MET A 1 45.26 -30.25 5.19
CA MET A 1 43.81 -30.53 5.30
C MET A 1 43.59 -32.00 5.02
N TYR A 2 42.87 -32.72 5.88
CA TYR A 2 42.53 -34.14 5.66
C TYR A 2 41.06 -34.27 5.26
N ASN A 3 40.74 -35.24 4.40
CA ASN A 3 39.38 -35.52 3.97
C ASN A 3 38.55 -36.12 5.11
N ARG A 4 37.46 -35.46 5.51
CA ARG A 4 36.52 -35.90 6.58
C ARG A 4 35.35 -36.75 6.05
N TYR A 5 35.48 -37.25 4.83
CA TYR A 5 34.42 -38.01 4.18
C TYR A 5 34.79 -39.48 4.18
N ILE A 6 33.88 -40.31 4.68
CA ILE A 6 33.98 -41.77 4.63
C ILE A 6 33.02 -42.30 3.58
N ARG A 7 33.46 -43.28 2.78
CA ARG A 7 32.62 -43.93 1.78
C ARG A 7 31.77 -44.99 2.50
N SER A 8 30.46 -44.87 2.41
CA SER A 8 29.55 -45.94 2.81
C SER A 8 29.63 -47.09 1.81
N ASP A 9 29.23 -48.26 2.27
CA ASP A 9 29.00 -49.51 1.56
C ASP A 9 28.04 -49.38 0.36
N SER A 10 27.12 -48.42 0.38
CA SER A 10 26.30 -48.03 -0.78
C SER A 10 27.05 -47.16 -1.82
N GLY A 11 28.31 -46.82 -1.55
CA GLY A 11 29.17 -46.01 -2.41
C GLY A 11 29.05 -44.50 -2.22
N ALA A 12 28.13 -44.01 -1.39
CA ALA A 12 27.96 -42.59 -1.07
C ALA A 12 29.01 -42.12 -0.06
N TYR A 13 29.42 -40.84 -0.11
CA TYR A 13 30.36 -40.27 0.85
C TYR A 13 29.62 -39.47 1.91
N THR A 14 29.82 -39.82 3.18
CA THR A 14 29.24 -39.13 4.33
C THR A 14 30.31 -38.41 5.14
N ARG A 15 30.01 -37.19 5.56
CA ARG A 15 30.90 -36.38 6.41
C ARG A 15 30.80 -36.87 7.85
N VAL A 16 31.93 -37.19 8.47
CA VAL A 16 31.98 -37.56 9.89
C VAL A 16 31.57 -36.33 10.75
N PRO A 17 30.53 -36.44 11.59
CA PRO A 17 30.16 -35.39 12.54
C PRO A 17 31.30 -35.16 13.54
N MET A 18 31.58 -33.90 13.90
CA MET A 18 32.56 -33.59 14.94
C MET A 18 31.81 -33.43 16.27
N ASP A 19 32.09 -34.29 17.24
CA ASP A 19 31.45 -34.30 18.57
C ASP A 19 32.13 -33.38 19.61
N ASP A 20 32.97 -32.44 19.19
CA ASP A 20 33.68 -31.52 20.10
C ASP A 20 33.58 -30.06 19.63
N ALA A 21 32.35 -29.64 19.30
CA ALA A 21 32.03 -28.26 18.97
C ALA A 21 31.37 -27.58 20.19
N PRO A 22 31.65 -26.28 20.44
CA PRO A 22 30.90 -25.51 21.43
C PRO A 22 29.40 -25.62 21.14
N PRO A 23 28.51 -25.44 22.15
CA PRO A 23 27.07 -25.58 21.98
C PRO A 23 26.63 -24.86 20.70
N PRO A 24 25.72 -25.44 19.89
CA PRO A 24 25.32 -24.83 18.64
C PRO A 24 24.95 -23.38 18.89
N GLN A 25 25.71 -22.45 18.32
CA GLN A 25 25.20 -21.09 18.17
C GLN A 25 23.91 -21.27 17.39
N GLU A 26 22.78 -20.87 18.00
CA GLU A 26 21.52 -20.81 17.29
C GLU A 26 21.80 -20.15 15.94
N PRO A 27 21.33 -20.74 14.82
CA PRO A 27 21.50 -20.09 13.53
C PRO A 27 21.04 -18.65 13.70
N PRO A 28 21.79 -17.63 13.22
CA PRO A 28 21.32 -16.26 13.27
C PRO A 28 19.91 -16.33 12.71
N ARG A 29 18.91 -16.02 13.56
CA ARG A 29 17.53 -16.03 13.13
C ARG A 29 17.58 -15.12 11.92
N HIS A 30 17.44 -15.72 10.74
CA HIS A 30 17.23 -14.95 9.54
C HIS A 30 15.94 -14.24 9.88
N HIS A 31 16.08 -13.01 10.34
CA HIS A 31 15.01 -12.05 10.39
C HIS A 31 14.64 -11.94 8.93
N ALA A 32 13.70 -12.80 8.51
CA ALA A 32 12.98 -12.60 7.29
C ALA A 32 12.60 -11.12 7.33
N PRO A 33 12.91 -10.34 6.29
CA PRO A 33 12.47 -8.97 6.25
C PRO A 33 10.98 -8.98 6.60
N PRO A 34 10.53 -8.12 7.53
CA PRO A 34 9.14 -8.11 7.93
C PRO A 34 8.29 -8.09 6.65
N PRO A 35 7.21 -8.89 6.60
CA PRO A 35 6.34 -8.88 5.44
C PRO A 35 5.99 -7.42 5.10
N PRO A 36 5.95 -7.04 3.81
CA PRO A 36 5.60 -5.69 3.42
C PRO A 36 4.29 -5.33 4.14
N PRO A 37 4.17 -4.09 4.67
CA PRO A 37 2.96 -3.67 5.33
C PRO A 37 1.78 -3.97 4.39
N PRO A 38 0.67 -4.53 4.89
CA PRO A 38 -0.51 -4.73 4.07
C PRO A 38 -0.84 -3.39 3.39
N PRO A 39 -1.24 -3.40 2.10
CA PRO A 39 -1.64 -2.16 1.43
C PRO A 39 -2.64 -1.46 2.35
N PRO A 40 -2.55 -0.12 2.50
CA PRO A 40 -3.42 0.60 3.41
C PRO A 40 -4.84 0.14 3.11
N GLN A 41 -5.44 -0.57 4.05
CA GLN A 41 -6.87 -0.83 4.07
C GLN A 41 -7.50 0.52 4.39
N GLY A 42 -7.43 1.43 3.41
CA GLY A 42 -8.20 2.65 3.40
C GLY A 42 -9.62 2.21 3.63
N ALA A 43 -10.26 2.79 4.65
CA ALA A 43 -11.65 2.51 4.98
C ALA A 43 -12.44 2.38 3.67
N PRO A 44 -13.23 1.30 3.48
CA PRO A 44 -13.92 1.03 2.22
C PRO A 44 -14.73 2.24 1.73
N GLU A 45 -15.18 3.07 2.68
CA GLU A 45 -15.85 4.33 2.42
C GLU A 45 -14.95 5.35 1.71
N ARG A 46 -13.70 5.54 2.14
CA ARG A 46 -12.75 6.43 1.45
C ARG A 46 -12.40 5.91 0.06
N GLY A 47 -12.31 4.60 -0.12
CA GLY A 47 -12.07 4.00 -1.44
C GLY A 47 -13.20 4.26 -2.42
N PHE A 48 -14.46 4.18 -1.97
CA PHE A 48 -15.63 4.45 -2.81
C PHE A 48 -15.71 5.93 -3.24
N PHE A 49 -15.52 6.86 -2.31
CA PHE A 49 -15.51 8.29 -2.67
C PHE A 49 -14.35 8.62 -3.60
N ASN A 50 -13.17 8.04 -3.36
CA ASN A 50 -12.00 8.31 -4.19
C ASN A 50 -12.11 7.69 -5.60
N ASP A 51 -12.72 6.51 -5.75
CA ASP A 51 -12.99 5.88 -7.06
C ASP A 51 -14.06 6.66 -7.85
N LEU A 52 -15.05 7.23 -7.16
CA LEU A 52 -16.01 8.15 -7.78
C LEU A 52 -15.38 9.48 -8.18
N LEU A 53 -14.50 10.03 -7.33
CA LEU A 53 -13.73 11.23 -7.64
C LEU A 53 -12.82 10.98 -8.85
N GLU A 54 -12.08 9.86 -8.90
CA GLU A 54 -11.27 9.47 -10.06
C GLU A 54 -12.10 9.32 -11.33
N LYS A 55 -13.24 8.62 -11.27
CA LYS A 55 -14.15 8.46 -12.43
C LYS A 55 -14.71 9.77 -12.94
N LEU A 56 -14.92 10.73 -12.05
CA LEU A 56 -15.39 12.07 -12.40
C LEU A 56 -14.23 13.04 -12.72
N HIS A 57 -12.99 12.53 -12.82
CA HIS A 57 -11.77 13.33 -13.00
C HIS A 57 -11.59 14.43 -11.93
N LEU A 58 -12.19 14.23 -10.76
CA LEU A 58 -12.14 15.13 -9.61
C LEU A 58 -10.95 14.83 -8.68
N GLY A 59 -10.05 13.94 -9.10
CA GLY A 59 -8.83 13.60 -8.34
C GLY A 59 -7.80 14.72 -8.27
N ASP A 60 -7.87 15.68 -9.19
CA ASP A 60 -6.92 16.81 -9.33
C ASP A 60 -7.55 18.15 -8.92
N LEU A 61 -8.69 18.14 -8.20
CA LEU A 61 -9.37 19.35 -7.77
C LEU A 61 -8.51 20.16 -6.79
N ASP A 62 -8.31 21.44 -7.12
CA ASP A 62 -7.62 22.36 -6.24
C ASP A 62 -8.51 22.76 -5.06
N ALA A 63 -7.88 23.36 -4.02
CA ALA A 63 -8.61 23.94 -2.91
C ALA A 63 -9.67 24.98 -3.36
N GLY A 64 -9.42 25.66 -4.49
CA GLY A 64 -10.36 26.58 -5.12
C GLY A 64 -11.63 25.88 -5.58
N ASP A 65 -11.51 24.74 -6.25
CA ASP A 65 -12.66 23.99 -6.78
C ASP A 65 -13.48 23.36 -5.66
N LEU A 66 -12.83 22.91 -4.59
CA LEU A 66 -13.50 22.43 -3.39
C LEU A 66 -14.31 23.54 -2.71
N LEU A 67 -13.77 24.76 -2.65
CA LEU A 67 -14.50 25.94 -2.16
C LEU A 67 -15.65 26.30 -3.10
N LEU A 68 -15.44 26.20 -4.41
CA LEU A 68 -16.46 26.44 -5.43
C LEU A 68 -17.61 25.44 -5.33
N LEU A 69 -17.31 24.14 -5.16
CA LEU A 69 -18.27 23.08 -4.91
C LEU A 69 -19.04 23.30 -3.61
N PHE A 70 -18.34 23.70 -2.54
CA PHE A 70 -18.98 24.05 -1.28
C PHE A 70 -19.91 25.26 -1.43
N LEU A 71 -19.49 26.28 -2.17
CA LEU A 71 -20.29 27.47 -2.46
C LEU A 71 -21.50 27.12 -3.33
N LEU A 72 -21.32 26.33 -4.38
CA LEU A 72 -22.39 25.83 -5.25
C LEU A 72 -23.42 25.04 -4.43
N PHE A 73 -22.95 24.15 -3.55
CA PHE A 73 -23.80 23.37 -2.66
C PHE A 73 -24.57 24.28 -1.68
N TYR A 74 -23.90 25.25 -1.07
CA TYR A 74 -24.50 26.21 -0.15
C TYR A 74 -25.58 27.05 -0.82
N LEU A 75 -25.27 27.61 -2.00
CA LEU A 75 -26.19 28.40 -2.80
C LEU A 75 -27.38 27.57 -3.30
N SER A 76 -27.14 26.32 -3.71
CA SER A 76 -28.19 25.39 -4.14
C SER A 76 -29.15 25.07 -3.00
N ARG A 77 -28.63 24.83 -1.78
CA ARG A 77 -29.43 24.62 -0.57
C ARG A 77 -30.29 25.82 -0.19
N GLN A 78 -29.86 27.02 -0.51
CA GLN A 78 -30.58 28.25 -0.20
C GLN A 78 -31.54 28.71 -1.31
N LYS A 79 -31.63 27.99 -2.43
CA LYS A 79 -32.31 28.45 -3.66
C LYS A 79 -31.85 29.84 -4.08
N ALA A 80 -30.53 30.03 -4.10
CA ALA A 80 -29.93 31.25 -4.62
C ALA A 80 -30.20 31.42 -6.12
N ASP A 81 -29.83 32.58 -6.67
CA ASP A 81 -30.01 32.90 -8.07
C ASP A 81 -29.48 31.80 -9.00
N GLU A 82 -30.37 31.34 -9.88
CA GLU A 82 -30.11 30.25 -10.84
C GLU A 82 -28.97 30.63 -11.80
N GLU A 83 -28.90 31.90 -12.18
CA GLU A 83 -27.84 32.45 -13.04
C GLU A 83 -26.46 32.36 -12.38
N LEU A 84 -26.37 32.64 -11.07
CA LEU A 84 -25.13 32.54 -10.31
C LEU A 84 -24.71 31.08 -10.12
N LEU A 85 -25.67 30.20 -9.83
CA LEU A 85 -25.42 28.75 -9.73
C LEU A 85 -24.88 28.19 -11.04
N ILE A 86 -25.46 28.59 -12.17
CA ILE A 86 -24.99 28.17 -13.50
C ILE A 86 -23.60 28.77 -13.77
N ALA A 87 -23.37 30.05 -13.52
CA ALA A 87 -22.07 30.69 -13.76
C ALA A 87 -20.95 30.01 -12.94
N ILE A 88 -21.21 29.73 -11.67
CA ILE A 88 -20.26 29.02 -10.79
C ILE A 88 -20.09 27.56 -11.25
N GLY A 89 -21.16 26.90 -11.67
CA GLY A 89 -21.09 25.53 -12.20
C GLY A 89 -20.30 25.42 -13.51
N LEU A 90 -20.41 26.42 -14.39
CA LEU A 90 -19.64 26.49 -15.63
C LEU A 90 -18.16 26.79 -15.37
N LEU A 91 -17.86 27.59 -14.35
CA LEU A 91 -16.47 27.87 -13.95
C LEU A 91 -15.73 26.60 -13.47
N LEU A 92 -16.46 25.61 -12.96
CA LEU A 92 -15.90 24.34 -12.46
C LEU A 92 -15.49 23.38 -13.60
N ILE A 93 -16.04 23.55 -14.80
CA ILE A 93 -15.81 22.66 -15.95
C ILE A 93 -14.95 23.30 -17.05
N LEU A 94 -14.57 24.57 -16.88
CA LEU A 94 -13.80 25.37 -17.83
C LEU A 94 -12.30 25.24 -17.57
#